data_AF-A0A0F9QXY7-F1
#
_entry.id   AF-A0A0F9QXY7-F1
#
_cell.length_a   1.000
_cell.length_b   1.000
_cell.length_c   1.000
_cell.angle_alpha   90.00
_cell.angle_beta   90.00
_cell.angle_gamma   90.00
#
_symmetry.space_group_name_H-M   'P 1'
#
loop_
_entity.id
_entity.type
_entity.pdbx_description
1 polymer ?
#
loop_
_entity_poly.entity_id
_entity_poly.type
_entity_poly.pdbx_seq_one_letter_code
_entity_poly.pdbx_strand_id
1 'polypeptide(L)'
;MALTNPVTAQDMVRVRQAIQQLSHLRLGPDSSPTYVGVTLSGLTAERLVWTDSLKALASKDLIDLVAGTPNEINVSDNSSGGVVIGIVDPLIVAKGGTGVATLTDGGFMLGSGTGAVTSLAQASNGQLPIGSSGADPVLAAISGTTDHISITNGAGSIAVDLDTNTQTLLGSFNGIFLEELDIT
;
A
#
# COMPACT_ATOMS: atom_id res chain seq x y z
N MET A 1 51.61 18.77 -2.39
CA MET A 1 52.67 19.49 -3.13
C MET A 1 52.46 19.18 -4.60
N ALA A 2 51.90 20.11 -5.38
CA ALA A 2 51.64 19.90 -6.79
C ALA A 2 52.93 20.10 -7.60
N LEU A 3 53.16 19.31 -8.66
CA LEU A 3 54.20 19.58 -9.63
C LEU A 3 53.80 20.85 -10.40
N THR A 4 54.30 22.01 -10.00
CA THR A 4 53.91 23.31 -10.60
C THR A 4 54.67 23.65 -11.87
N ASN A 5 55.68 22.84 -12.26
CA ASN A 5 56.57 23.14 -13.38
C ASN A 5 56.51 22.01 -14.43
N PRO A 6 56.11 22.30 -15.69
CA PRO A 6 56.07 21.28 -16.74
C PRO A 6 57.49 20.80 -17.07
N VAL A 7 57.64 19.47 -17.15
CA VAL A 7 58.89 18.81 -17.50
C VAL A 7 58.97 18.67 -19.02
N THR A 8 60.02 19.18 -19.65
CA THR A 8 60.31 18.95 -21.08
C THR A 8 61.38 17.87 -21.22
N ALA A 9 61.36 17.12 -22.33
CA ALA A 9 62.14 15.88 -22.51
C ALA A 9 63.68 16.03 -22.43
N GLN A 10 64.21 17.25 -22.41
CA GLN A 10 65.66 17.53 -22.39
C GLN A 10 66.16 18.15 -21.07
N ASP A 11 65.27 18.50 -20.13
CA ASP A 11 65.66 19.10 -18.84
C ASP A 11 65.79 18.04 -17.73
N MET A 12 66.92 17.34 -17.73
CA MET A 12 67.25 16.30 -16.74
C MET A 12 67.43 16.82 -15.31
N VAL A 13 67.56 18.14 -15.11
CA VAL A 13 67.58 18.74 -13.78
C VAL A 13 66.16 18.78 -13.22
N ARG A 14 65.17 19.22 -14.02
CA ARG A 14 63.75 19.22 -13.62
C ARG A 14 63.17 17.83 -13.45
N VAL A 15 63.55 16.86 -14.29
CA VAL A 15 63.18 15.45 -14.11
C VAL A 15 63.62 14.95 -12.73
N ARG A 16 64.88 15.21 -12.33
CA ARG A 16 65.39 14.80 -11.01
C ARG A 16 64.67 15.49 -9.86
N GLN A 17 64.37 16.78 -9.98
CA GLN A 17 63.61 17.52 -8.96
C GLN A 17 62.18 16.97 -8.82
N ALA A 18 61.50 16.67 -9.94
CA ALA A 18 60.16 16.08 -9.93
C ALA A 18 60.18 14.68 -9.29
N ILE A 19 61.18 13.84 -9.58
CA ILE A 19 61.35 12.53 -8.95
C ILE A 19 61.60 12.67 -7.44
N GLN A 20 62.43 13.62 -7.01
CA GLN A 20 62.66 13.88 -5.58
C GLN A 20 61.38 14.34 -4.87
N GLN A 21 60.59 15.21 -5.49
CA GLN A 21 59.30 15.64 -4.95
C GLN A 21 58.29 14.49 -4.86
N LEU A 22 58.25 13.58 -5.86
CA LEU A 22 57.45 12.36 -5.81
C LEU A 22 57.93 11.41 -4.70
N SER A 23 59.24 11.28 -4.48
CA SER A 23 59.80 10.40 -3.45
C SER A 23 59.47 10.84 -2.01
N HIS A 24 59.08 12.10 -1.83
CA HIS A 24 58.60 12.64 -0.56
C HIS A 24 57.07 12.53 -0.38
N LEU A 25 56.35 12.03 -1.39
CA LEU A 25 54.91 11.78 -1.28
C LEU A 25 54.70 10.50 -0.44
N ARG A 26 54.46 10.69 0.86
CA ARG A 26 54.25 9.60 1.84
C ARG A 26 52.91 8.87 1.60
N LEU A 27 52.88 7.95 0.65
CA LEU A 27 51.73 7.07 0.36
C LEU A 27 52.08 5.61 0.67
N GLY A 28 52.36 5.31 1.94
CA GLY A 28 52.51 3.95 2.46
C GLY A 28 51.20 3.34 2.97
N PRO A 29 51.17 2.04 3.29
CA PRO A 29 49.96 1.34 3.75
C PRO A 29 49.35 1.92 5.03
N ASP A 30 50.17 2.55 5.89
CA ASP A 30 49.72 3.21 7.13
C ASP A 30 49.59 4.74 6.98
N SER A 31 49.70 5.27 5.77
CA SER A 31 49.58 6.71 5.52
C SER A 31 48.12 7.15 5.54
N SER A 32 47.84 8.31 6.14
CA SER A 32 46.52 8.95 6.19
C SER A 32 46.48 10.25 5.36
N PRO A 33 46.67 10.19 4.03
CA PRO A 33 46.65 11.37 3.18
C PRO A 33 45.29 12.09 3.23
N THR A 34 45.31 13.42 3.12
CA THR A 34 44.11 14.24 2.95
C THR A 34 44.03 14.74 1.52
N TYR A 35 42.89 14.52 0.87
CA TYR A 35 42.62 14.97 -0.49
C TYR A 35 41.54 16.03 -0.48
N VAL A 36 41.69 17.06 -1.31
CA VAL A 36 40.66 18.08 -1.53
C VAL A 36 39.51 17.51 -2.35
N GLY A 37 39.79 16.52 -3.20
CA GLY A 37 38.81 15.76 -3.96
C GLY A 37 39.44 14.49 -4.53
N VAL A 38 38.62 13.48 -4.75
CA VAL A 38 39.02 12.22 -5.40
C VAL A 38 38.07 11.99 -6.56
N THR A 39 38.62 11.85 -7.77
CA THR A 39 37.86 11.47 -8.96
C THR A 39 38.32 10.09 -9.40
N LEU A 40 37.42 9.11 -9.30
CA LEU A 40 37.69 7.72 -9.69
C LEU A 40 36.99 7.46 -11.02
N SER A 41 37.77 7.36 -12.09
CA SER A 41 37.26 7.25 -13.47
C SER A 41 36.52 5.94 -13.77
N GLY A 42 36.63 4.94 -12.89
CA GLY A 42 35.93 3.66 -13.00
C GLY A 42 34.56 3.62 -12.33
N LEU A 43 34.13 4.69 -11.68
CA LEU A 43 32.81 4.76 -11.03
C LEU A 43 31.74 5.28 -11.99
N THR A 44 30.52 4.79 -11.81
CA THR A 44 29.29 5.30 -12.42
C THR A 44 28.82 6.54 -11.65
N ALA A 45 28.41 7.59 -12.39
CA ALA A 45 27.85 8.79 -11.81
C ALA A 45 26.60 8.48 -10.97
N GLU A 46 26.41 9.22 -9.88
CA GLU A 46 25.20 9.16 -9.03
C GLU A 46 24.96 7.80 -8.35
N ARG A 47 25.93 6.89 -8.39
CA ARG A 47 25.86 5.58 -7.71
C ARG A 47 26.53 5.60 -6.35
N LEU A 48 26.06 4.69 -5.48
CA LEU A 48 26.74 4.40 -4.23
C LEU A 48 28.10 3.75 -4.53
N VAL A 49 29.13 4.19 -3.80
CA VAL A 49 30.45 3.57 -3.81
C VAL A 49 30.50 2.42 -2.81
N TRP A 50 30.95 1.26 -3.25
CA TRP A 50 31.02 0.04 -2.47
C TRP A 50 32.32 -0.74 -2.78
N THR A 51 32.58 -1.84 -2.08
CA THR A 51 33.67 -2.77 -2.40
C THR A 51 33.15 -3.99 -3.16
N ASP A 52 33.68 -4.24 -4.35
CA ASP A 52 33.33 -5.43 -5.13
C ASP A 52 33.90 -6.73 -4.52
N SER A 53 33.71 -7.86 -5.21
CA SER A 53 34.24 -9.16 -4.78
C SER A 53 35.77 -9.23 -4.72
N LEU A 54 36.47 -8.29 -5.38
CA LEU A 54 37.92 -8.12 -5.36
C LEU A 54 38.39 -7.08 -4.33
N LYS A 55 37.45 -6.53 -3.53
CA LYS A 55 37.67 -5.48 -2.55
C LYS A 55 38.10 -4.13 -3.17
N ALA A 56 37.88 -3.94 -4.47
CA ALA A 56 38.11 -2.67 -5.14
C ALA A 56 36.90 -1.74 -4.95
N LEU A 57 37.14 -0.42 -4.95
CA LEU A 57 36.04 0.55 -4.96
C LEU A 57 35.33 0.50 -6.31
N ALA A 58 34.03 0.23 -6.28
CA ALA A 58 33.18 0.13 -7.46
C ALA A 58 31.83 0.80 -7.19
N SER A 59 31.09 1.09 -8.26
CA SER A 59 29.70 1.53 -8.16
C SER A 59 28.79 0.32 -7.98
N LYS A 60 27.80 0.45 -7.09
CA LYS A 60 26.74 -0.54 -6.92
C LYS A 60 25.39 0.09 -7.25
N ASP A 61 24.54 -0.67 -7.93
CA ASP A 61 23.18 -0.23 -8.17
C ASP A 61 22.41 -0.17 -6.84
N LEU A 62 21.63 0.90 -6.65
CA LEU A 62 20.99 1.12 -5.35
C LEU A 62 19.90 0.08 -5.06
N ILE A 63 19.29 -0.52 -6.08
CA ILE A 63 18.32 -1.62 -5.96
C ILE A 63 18.95 -2.90 -5.38
N ASP A 64 20.27 -3.05 -5.46
CA ASP A 64 20.94 -4.22 -4.89
C ASP A 64 21.15 -4.08 -3.37
N LEU A 65 21.07 -2.87 -2.82
CA LEU A 65 21.21 -2.62 -1.39
C LEU A 65 19.88 -2.80 -0.65
N VAL A 66 18.77 -2.50 -1.33
CA VAL A 66 17.42 -2.57 -0.77
C VAL A 66 16.67 -3.68 -1.49
N ALA A 67 16.50 -4.83 -0.84
CA ALA A 67 15.72 -5.92 -1.40
C ALA A 67 14.21 -5.65 -1.28
N GLY A 68 13.49 -5.68 -2.40
CA GLY A 68 12.03 -5.72 -2.41
C GLY A 68 11.49 -7.12 -2.12
N THR A 69 10.22 -7.21 -1.75
CA THR A 69 9.48 -8.48 -1.69
C THR A 69 8.60 -8.62 -2.94
N PRO A 70 8.65 -9.76 -3.66
CA PRO A 70 7.78 -9.97 -4.82
C PRO A 70 6.30 -9.74 -4.49
N ASN A 71 5.60 -9.02 -5.37
CA ASN A 71 4.17 -8.70 -5.26
C ASN A 71 3.76 -7.84 -4.04
N GLU A 72 4.72 -7.19 -3.38
CA GLU A 72 4.46 -6.38 -2.17
C GLU A 72 5.22 -5.05 -2.23
N ILE A 73 6.56 -5.09 -2.18
CA ILE A 73 7.41 -3.91 -2.20
C ILE A 73 8.23 -3.91 -3.48
N ASN A 74 7.96 -2.95 -4.35
CA ASN A 74 8.82 -2.68 -5.48
C ASN A 74 9.94 -1.73 -5.08
N VAL A 75 11.15 -2.09 -5.50
CA VAL A 75 12.32 -1.26 -5.35
C VAL A 75 12.84 -0.98 -6.75
N SER A 76 12.81 0.28 -7.15
CA SER A 76 13.29 0.69 -8.46
C SER A 76 14.31 1.82 -8.35
N ASP A 77 15.20 1.83 -9.32
CA ASP A 77 16.16 2.89 -9.53
C ASP A 77 15.48 4.07 -10.22
N ASN A 78 15.66 5.29 -9.68
CA ASN A 78 15.11 6.49 -10.29
C ASN A 78 16.02 7.11 -11.37
N SER A 79 17.15 6.47 -11.69
CA SER A 79 18.15 6.93 -12.67
C SER A 79 18.82 8.27 -12.35
N SER A 80 18.57 8.82 -11.15
CA SER A 80 19.16 10.07 -10.63
C SER A 80 19.90 9.85 -9.30
N GLY A 81 20.35 8.62 -9.06
CA GLY A 81 21.04 8.22 -7.83
C GLY A 81 20.17 8.08 -6.59
N GLY A 82 18.86 7.92 -6.75
CA GLY A 82 17.92 7.62 -5.68
C GLY A 82 17.17 6.30 -5.89
N VAL A 83 16.53 5.84 -4.82
CA VAL A 83 15.65 4.66 -4.83
C VAL A 83 14.22 5.12 -4.62
N VAL A 84 13.29 4.58 -5.40
CA VAL A 84 11.86 4.68 -5.11
C VAL A 84 11.41 3.39 -4.43
N ILE A 85 10.76 3.53 -3.28
CA ILE A 85 10.17 2.42 -2.53
C ILE A 85 8.66 2.65 -2.50
N GLY A 86 7.90 1.66 -2.98
CA GLY A 86 6.45 1.76 -3.01
C GLY A 86 5.77 0.40 -2.97
N ILE A 87 4.51 0.44 -2.56
CA ILE A 87 3.56 -0.66 -2.75
C ILE A 87 3.04 -0.55 -4.17
N VAL A 88 3.18 -1.60 -4.96
CA VAL A 88 2.78 -1.60 -6.38
C VAL A 88 1.46 -2.32 -6.61
N ASP A 89 1.22 -3.37 -5.83
CA ASP A 89 -0.03 -4.12 -5.81
C ASP A 89 -0.68 -4.05 -4.43
N PRO A 90 -2.00 -4.24 -4.31
CA PRO A 90 -2.64 -4.37 -3.01
C PRO A 90 -1.95 -5.44 -2.18
N LEU A 91 -1.75 -5.18 -0.89
CA LEU A 91 -1.20 -6.19 0.00
C LEU A 91 -2.08 -7.45 -0.04
N ILE A 92 -1.45 -8.61 -0.23
CA ILE A 92 -2.16 -9.87 -0.32
C ILE A 92 -2.79 -10.26 1.04
N VAL A 93 -3.86 -11.05 0.99
CA VAL A 93 -4.63 -11.44 2.19
C VAL A 93 -3.81 -12.27 3.18
N ALA A 94 -2.94 -13.14 2.69
CA ALA A 94 -2.03 -13.93 3.53
C ALA A 94 -1.06 -13.08 4.38
N LYS A 95 -0.98 -11.77 4.11
CA LYS A 95 -0.13 -10.79 4.79
C LYS A 95 -0.93 -9.70 5.50
N GLY A 96 -2.25 -9.90 5.63
CA GLY A 96 -3.15 -8.95 6.30
C GLY A 96 -3.68 -7.82 5.41
N GLY A 97 -3.45 -7.88 4.10
CA GLY A 97 -4.07 -6.94 3.16
C GLY A 97 -5.45 -7.38 2.69
N THR A 98 -6.08 -6.58 1.84
CA THR A 98 -7.41 -6.84 1.26
C THR A 98 -7.35 -7.66 -0.02
N GLY A 99 -6.19 -7.72 -0.68
CA GLY A 99 -6.02 -8.34 -1.99
C GLY A 99 -6.71 -7.59 -3.15
N VAL A 100 -7.24 -6.39 -2.92
CA VAL A 100 -7.90 -5.55 -3.95
C VAL A 100 -7.44 -4.09 -3.88
N ALA A 101 -7.35 -3.42 -5.03
CA ALA A 101 -6.85 -2.05 -5.11
C ALA A 101 -7.88 -0.99 -4.71
N THR A 102 -9.16 -1.31 -4.88
CA THR A 102 -10.27 -0.41 -4.55
C THR A 102 -11.39 -1.20 -3.88
N LEU A 103 -12.15 -0.52 -3.03
CA LEU A 103 -13.31 -1.06 -2.35
C LEU A 103 -14.56 -0.36 -2.89
N THR A 104 -15.70 -1.03 -2.86
CA THR A 104 -16.97 -0.38 -3.22
C THR A 104 -17.28 0.73 -2.22
N ASP A 105 -17.48 1.95 -2.72
CA ASP A 105 -17.86 3.09 -1.87
C ASP A 105 -19.19 2.84 -1.16
N GLY A 106 -19.23 3.05 0.15
CA GLY A 106 -20.37 2.71 1.02
C GLY A 106 -20.76 1.23 1.04
N GLY A 107 -19.96 0.34 0.44
CA GLY A 107 -20.21 -1.10 0.39
C GLY A 107 -19.81 -1.81 1.69
N PHE A 108 -20.42 -2.96 1.95
CA PHE A 108 -20.03 -3.83 3.06
C PHE A 108 -18.97 -4.83 2.61
N MET A 109 -17.86 -4.93 3.34
CA MET A 109 -16.74 -5.82 3.04
C MET A 109 -17.00 -7.24 3.56
N LEU A 110 -16.87 -8.22 2.69
CA LEU A 110 -16.99 -9.64 2.99
C LEU A 110 -15.61 -10.30 2.88
N GLY A 111 -15.27 -11.12 3.88
CA GLY A 111 -14.08 -11.95 3.83
C GLY A 111 -14.28 -13.15 2.91
N SER A 112 -13.31 -13.41 2.03
CA SER A 112 -13.32 -14.52 1.07
C SER A 112 -12.33 -15.63 1.44
N GLY A 113 -12.14 -15.87 2.74
CA GLY A 113 -11.13 -16.80 3.25
C GLY A 113 -9.71 -16.33 2.96
N THR A 114 -8.97 -17.08 2.14
CA THR A 114 -7.61 -16.71 1.68
C THR A 114 -7.62 -15.84 0.42
N GLY A 115 -8.78 -15.71 -0.24
CA GLY A 115 -8.96 -14.86 -1.41
C GLY A 115 -9.20 -13.40 -1.04
N ALA A 116 -9.03 -12.52 -2.03
CA ALA A 116 -9.34 -11.10 -1.96
C ALA A 116 -10.74 -10.82 -1.41
N VAL A 117 -10.89 -9.75 -0.63
CA VAL A 117 -12.20 -9.37 -0.05
C VAL A 117 -13.21 -9.05 -1.15
N THR A 118 -14.47 -9.46 -0.94
CA THR A 118 -15.59 -9.13 -1.84
C THR A 118 -16.39 -8.00 -1.21
N SER A 119 -16.67 -6.93 -1.94
CA SER A 119 -17.58 -5.88 -1.46
C SER A 119 -19.00 -6.14 -1.93
N LEU A 120 -19.99 -5.99 -1.06
CA LEU A 120 -21.37 -5.74 -1.50
C LEU A 120 -21.49 -4.34 -2.08
N ALA A 121 -22.57 -4.10 -2.81
CA ALA A 121 -22.95 -2.75 -3.23
C ALA A 121 -23.22 -1.83 -2.02
N GLN A 122 -23.34 -0.53 -2.25
CA GLN A 122 -23.89 0.38 -1.24
C GLN A 122 -25.35 0.01 -0.96
N ALA A 123 -25.70 -0.12 0.32
CA ALA A 123 -27.08 -0.39 0.72
C ALA A 123 -28.01 0.78 0.35
N SER A 124 -29.15 0.45 -0.25
CA SER A 124 -30.26 1.40 -0.41
C SER A 124 -31.05 1.52 0.91
N ASN A 125 -32.03 2.44 0.95
CA ASN A 125 -32.88 2.68 2.12
C ASN A 125 -33.46 1.38 2.71
N GLY A 126 -33.21 1.16 4.01
CA GLY A 126 -33.67 -0.01 4.76
C GLY A 126 -33.11 -1.37 4.32
N GLN A 127 -32.08 -1.41 3.46
CA GLN A 127 -31.42 -2.68 3.12
C GLN A 127 -30.41 -3.10 4.19
N LEU A 128 -30.36 -4.40 4.43
CA LEU A 128 -29.40 -5.07 5.32
C LEU A 128 -28.75 -6.24 4.58
N PRO A 129 -27.51 -6.63 4.92
CA PRO A 129 -26.94 -7.90 4.49
C PRO A 129 -27.74 -9.06 5.10
N ILE A 130 -28.39 -9.86 4.27
CA ILE A 130 -29.13 -11.05 4.66
C ILE A 130 -28.40 -12.29 4.12
N GLY A 131 -28.10 -13.24 5.01
CA GLY A 131 -27.34 -14.44 4.65
C GLY A 131 -28.03 -15.28 3.57
N SER A 132 -27.23 -15.84 2.66
CA SER A 132 -27.67 -16.74 1.60
C SER A 132 -26.85 -18.02 1.67
N SER A 133 -27.49 -19.16 1.89
CA SER A 133 -26.79 -20.44 2.06
C SER A 133 -25.94 -20.79 0.84
N GLY A 134 -24.62 -20.93 1.04
CA GLY A 134 -23.66 -21.28 -0.02
C GLY A 134 -23.23 -20.13 -0.93
N ALA A 135 -23.64 -18.89 -0.62
CA ALA A 135 -23.26 -17.69 -1.36
C ALA A 135 -22.93 -16.55 -0.39
N ASP A 136 -22.45 -15.43 -0.93
CA ASP A 136 -22.29 -14.20 -0.17
C ASP A 136 -23.66 -13.67 0.31
N PRO A 137 -23.73 -12.95 1.45
CA PRO A 137 -24.95 -12.27 1.87
C PRO A 137 -25.47 -11.31 0.79
N VAL A 138 -26.78 -11.16 0.69
CA VAL A 138 -27.42 -10.25 -0.27
C VAL A 138 -28.01 -9.06 0.46
N LEU A 139 -27.87 -7.86 -0.09
CA LEU A 139 -28.56 -6.69 0.42
C LEU A 139 -30.06 -6.79 0.10
N ALA A 140 -30.87 -6.92 1.15
CA ALA A 140 -32.31 -7.01 1.02
C ALA A 140 -33.00 -6.20 2.14
N ALA A 141 -34.20 -5.72 1.84
CA ALA A 141 -35.05 -5.10 2.85
C ALA A 141 -35.79 -6.17 3.64
N ILE A 142 -36.06 -5.89 4.92
CA ILE A 142 -37.04 -6.67 5.66
C ILE A 142 -38.42 -6.32 5.09
N SER A 143 -39.23 -7.34 4.78
CA SER A 143 -40.62 -7.18 4.39
C SER A 143 -41.53 -7.54 5.55
N GLY A 144 -42.58 -6.75 5.73
CA GLY A 144 -43.69 -7.10 6.61
C GLY A 144 -44.46 -8.33 6.10
N THR A 145 -45.37 -8.82 6.94
CA THR A 145 -46.36 -9.82 6.54
C THR A 145 -47.70 -9.12 6.39
N THR A 146 -48.44 -9.46 5.34
CA THR A 146 -49.82 -9.00 5.20
C THR A 146 -50.59 -9.28 6.48
N ASP A 147 -51.32 -8.29 6.95
CA ASP A 147 -52.24 -8.39 8.07
C ASP A 147 -51.61 -8.55 9.46
N HIS A 148 -50.29 -8.36 9.65
CA HIS A 148 -49.70 -8.43 11.00
C HIS A 148 -48.65 -7.35 11.27
N ILE A 149 -47.61 -7.26 10.43
CA ILE A 149 -46.47 -6.37 10.66
C ILE A 149 -46.28 -5.51 9.42
N SER A 150 -46.32 -4.19 9.62
CA SER A 150 -45.93 -3.21 8.61
C SER A 150 -44.45 -2.87 8.76
N ILE A 151 -43.72 -2.86 7.64
CA ILE A 151 -42.33 -2.42 7.58
C ILE A 151 -42.22 -1.24 6.61
N THR A 152 -41.73 -0.11 7.12
CA THR A 152 -41.44 1.08 6.30
C THR A 152 -39.93 1.33 6.25
N ASN A 153 -39.34 1.14 5.08
CA ASN A 153 -37.91 1.34 4.84
C ASN A 153 -37.62 2.81 4.51
N GLY A 154 -36.83 3.48 5.34
CA GLY A 154 -36.42 4.87 5.20
C GLY A 154 -34.90 5.01 5.03
N ALA A 155 -34.45 6.23 4.74
CA ALA A 155 -33.02 6.53 4.74
C ALA A 155 -32.49 6.43 6.18
N GLY A 156 -31.56 5.51 6.42
CA GLY A 156 -30.98 5.27 7.75
C GLY A 156 -31.96 4.73 8.80
N SER A 157 -33.15 4.27 8.40
CA SER A 157 -34.17 3.76 9.33
C SER A 157 -34.99 2.62 8.74
N ILE A 158 -35.48 1.76 9.63
CA ILE A 158 -36.52 0.78 9.34
C ILE A 158 -37.56 0.98 10.46
N ALA A 159 -38.76 1.42 10.10
CA ALA A 159 -39.86 1.51 11.05
C ALA A 159 -40.65 0.20 11.02
N VAL A 160 -40.94 -0.33 12.21
CA VAL A 160 -41.70 -1.56 12.42
C VAL A 160 -42.93 -1.21 13.22
N ASP A 161 -44.10 -1.58 12.72
CA ASP A 161 -45.38 -1.34 13.37
C ASP A 161 -46.31 -2.54 13.20
N LEU A 162 -47.40 -2.56 13.97
CA LEU A 162 -48.54 -3.42 13.69
C LEU A 162 -49.18 -2.98 12.38
N ASP A 163 -49.60 -3.96 11.57
CA ASP A 163 -50.40 -3.65 10.39
C ASP A 163 -51.76 -3.07 10.83
N THR A 164 -52.20 -2.03 10.13
CA THR A 164 -53.42 -1.26 10.46
C THR A 164 -54.66 -1.75 9.71
N ASN A 165 -54.52 -2.86 8.99
CA ASN A 165 -55.63 -3.56 8.37
C ASN A 165 -56.61 -4.11 9.43
N THR A 166 -57.87 -4.24 9.03
CA THR A 166 -58.99 -4.58 9.92
C THR A 166 -58.83 -5.92 10.62
N GLN A 167 -58.15 -6.91 10.03
CA GLN A 167 -58.02 -8.24 10.62
C GLN A 167 -57.11 -8.27 11.86
N THR A 168 -56.04 -7.47 11.91
CA THR A 168 -55.11 -7.39 13.06
C THR A 168 -55.79 -6.77 14.27
N LEU A 169 -56.66 -5.78 14.03
CA LEU A 169 -57.46 -5.15 15.07
C LEU A 169 -58.55 -6.10 15.60
N LEU A 170 -59.23 -6.86 14.72
CA LEU A 170 -60.23 -7.87 15.10
C LEU A 170 -59.63 -9.03 15.91
N GLY A 171 -58.41 -9.47 15.58
CA GLY A 171 -57.68 -10.47 16.36
C GLY A 171 -57.27 -9.98 17.75
N SER A 172 -56.98 -8.69 17.91
CA SER A 172 -56.63 -8.08 19.19
C SER A 172 -57.78 -8.04 20.20
N PHE A 173 -59.03 -8.16 19.75
CA PHE A 173 -60.20 -8.13 20.63
C PHE A 173 -60.52 -9.49 21.28
N ASN A 174 -59.65 -10.51 21.18
CA ASN A 174 -59.78 -11.80 21.87
C ASN A 174 -61.19 -12.44 21.74
N GLY A 175 -61.82 -12.32 20.56
CA GLY A 175 -63.15 -12.87 20.34
C GLY A 175 -64.31 -12.05 20.90
N ILE A 176 -64.08 -10.79 21.30
CA ILE A 176 -65.17 -9.81 21.42
C ILE A 176 -65.60 -9.44 20.00
N PHE A 177 -66.49 -10.25 19.43
CA PHE A 177 -67.32 -9.80 18.33
C PHE A 177 -68.26 -8.74 18.91
N LEU A 178 -68.30 -7.55 18.31
CA LEU A 178 -69.35 -6.58 18.60
C LEU A 178 -70.67 -7.23 18.16
N GLU A 179 -71.35 -7.90 19.09
CA GLU A 179 -72.55 -8.70 18.77
C GLU A 179 -73.67 -7.80 18.24
N GLU A 180 -73.73 -6.54 18.67
CA GLU A 180 -74.54 -5.51 18.04
C GLU A 180 -74.06 -4.16 18.58
N LEU A 181 -73.63 -3.24 17.72
CA LEU A 181 -73.55 -1.83 18.09
C LEU A 181 -74.94 -1.25 17.85
N ASP A 182 -75.85 -1.44 18.80
CA ASP A 182 -77.17 -0.82 18.75
C ASP A 182 -77.01 0.68 19.05
N ILE A 183 -76.91 1.49 17.98
CA ILE A 183 -76.93 2.94 18.06
C ILE A 183 -78.37 3.39 17.85
N THR A 184 -79.22 3.16 18.83
CA THR A 184 -80.56 3.75 18.88
C THR A 184 -80.52 5.16 19.46
#